data_AF-A0A0K0LC42-F1
#
_entry.id   AF-A0A0K0LC42-F1
#
_cell.length_a   1.000
_cell.length_b   1.000
_cell.length_c   1.000
_cell.angle_alpha   90.00
_cell.angle_beta   90.00
_cell.angle_gamma   90.00
#
_symmetry.space_group_name_H-M   'P 1'
#
loop_
_entity.id
_entity.type
_entity.pdbx_description
1 polymer ?
#
loop_
_entity_poly.entity_id
_entity_poly.type
_entity_poly.pdbx_seq_one_letter_code
_entity_poly.pdbx_strand_id
1 'polypeptide(L)'
;EQRAIDLDGSIIPFRSNLSLGEYCINSSECSSGCCLRKKRALGRKCAPKSLKKRRCTSLQVKGGIYHRFCACQSGDDFCVFSNKKKRFVCSV
;
A
#
# COMPACT_ATOMS: atom_id res chain seq x y z
N GLU A 1 -1.57 -20.95 5.99
CA GLU A 1 -2.60 -19.97 5.60
C GLU A 1 -2.44 -18.69 6.43
N GLN A 2 -2.17 -17.53 5.83
CA GLN A 2 -2.08 -16.27 6.58
C GLN A 2 -3.47 -15.67 6.72
N ARG A 3 -4.13 -15.92 7.85
CA ARG A 3 -5.43 -15.35 8.21
C ARG A 3 -5.20 -14.04 8.98
N ALA A 4 -5.78 -12.94 8.52
CA ALA A 4 -5.84 -11.72 9.32
C ALA A 4 -7.19 -11.65 10.04
N ILE A 5 -7.15 -11.21 11.29
CA ILE A 5 -8.31 -11.09 12.16
C ILE A 5 -8.67 -9.60 12.22
N ASP A 6 -9.94 -9.27 11.98
CA ASP A 6 -10.46 -7.91 12.18
C ASP A 6 -10.49 -7.56 13.68
N LEU A 7 -10.70 -6.29 14.05
CA LEU A 7 -10.80 -5.88 15.46
C LEU A 7 -11.93 -6.60 16.20
N ASP A 8 -12.96 -7.04 15.47
CA ASP A 8 -14.09 -7.81 15.99
C ASP A 8 -13.79 -9.32 16.15
N GLY A 9 -12.59 -9.79 15.79
CA GLY A 9 -12.27 -11.23 15.85
C GLY A 9 -12.71 -12.02 14.61
N SER A 10 -13.37 -11.36 13.65
CA SER A 10 -13.80 -11.97 12.39
C SER A 10 -12.59 -12.29 11.47
N ILE A 11 -12.57 -13.52 10.90
CA ILE A 11 -11.55 -13.91 9.91
C ILE A 11 -11.82 -13.13 8.63
N ILE A 12 -10.88 -12.29 8.20
CA ILE A 12 -10.99 -11.60 6.91
C ILE A 12 -10.58 -12.62 5.83
N PRO A 13 -11.51 -13.07 4.96
CA PRO A 13 -11.15 -13.97 3.86
C PRO A 13 -10.31 -13.23 2.82
N PHE A 14 -9.43 -13.97 2.15
CA PHE A 14 -8.71 -13.44 0.99
C PHE A 14 -9.73 -13.15 -0.14
N ARG A 15 -9.80 -11.90 -0.59
CA ARG A 15 -10.67 -11.36 -1.64
C ARG A 15 -9.84 -10.61 -2.68
N SER A 16 -9.88 -11.09 -3.91
CA SER A 16 -9.22 -10.43 -5.04
C SER A 16 -10.10 -9.33 -5.66
N ASN A 17 -9.48 -8.37 -6.36
CA ASN A 17 -10.15 -7.22 -7.01
C ASN A 17 -10.88 -6.26 -6.07
N LEU A 18 -10.30 -5.99 -4.90
CA LEU A 18 -10.80 -4.96 -3.99
C LEU A 18 -10.62 -3.56 -4.58
N SER A 19 -11.69 -2.77 -4.46
CA SER A 19 -11.74 -1.36 -4.82
C SER A 19 -10.96 -0.48 -3.83
N LEU A 20 -10.65 0.75 -4.26
CA LEU A 20 -10.00 1.74 -3.38
C LEU A 20 -10.86 2.02 -2.13
N GLY A 21 -10.24 1.99 -0.95
CA GLY A 21 -10.90 2.23 0.33
C GLY A 21 -11.36 0.97 1.06
N GLU A 22 -11.43 -0.17 0.37
CA GLU A 22 -11.79 -1.46 0.95
C GLU A 22 -10.68 -1.99 1.88
N TYR A 23 -11.08 -2.75 2.89
CA TYR A 23 -10.13 -3.41 3.80
C TYR A 23 -9.39 -4.53 3.09
N CYS A 24 -8.07 -4.53 3.22
CA CYS A 24 -7.20 -5.48 2.55
C CYS A 24 -6.21 -6.10 3.53
N ILE A 25 -5.78 -7.33 3.23
CA ILE A 25 -4.75 -8.02 4.02
C ILE A 25 -3.40 -7.91 3.32
N ASN A 26 -3.40 -8.06 2.00
CA ASN A 26 -2.25 -8.07 1.11
C ASN A 26 -2.50 -7.15 -0.10
N SER A 27 -1.43 -6.60 -0.70
CA SER A 27 -1.54 -5.77 -1.90
C SER A 27 -2.08 -6.52 -3.12
N SER A 28 -1.88 -7.83 -3.20
CA SER A 28 -2.41 -8.68 -4.29
C SER A 28 -3.94 -8.68 -4.40
N GLU A 29 -4.61 -8.28 -3.32
CA GLU A 29 -6.07 -8.25 -3.20
C GLU A 29 -6.67 -7.02 -3.87
N CYS A 30 -5.96 -5.90 -3.80
CA CYS A 30 -6.40 -4.64 -4.33
C CYS A 30 -6.21 -4.63 -5.85
N SER A 31 -7.21 -4.20 -6.63
CA SER A 31 -7.02 -3.99 -8.08
C SER A 31 -5.91 -2.96 -8.37
N SER A 32 -5.65 -2.05 -7.42
CA SER A 32 -4.52 -1.11 -7.51
C SER A 32 -3.15 -1.71 -7.17
N GLY A 33 -3.09 -2.93 -6.64
CA GLY A 33 -1.85 -3.57 -6.20
C GLY A 33 -1.18 -2.87 -5.01
N CYS A 34 -1.93 -2.11 -4.20
CA CYS A 34 -1.41 -1.49 -2.98
C CYS A 34 -2.40 -1.58 -1.82
N CYS A 35 -2.01 -2.34 -0.80
CA CYS A 35 -2.65 -2.40 0.49
C CYS A 35 -1.89 -1.54 1.51
N LEU A 36 -2.49 -0.42 1.91
CA LEU A 36 -1.83 0.62 2.68
C LEU A 36 -2.28 0.65 4.14
N ARG A 37 -1.33 0.58 5.07
CA ARG A 37 -1.54 0.90 6.49
C ARG A 37 -1.20 2.37 6.75
N LYS A 38 -2.23 3.20 6.97
CA LYS A 38 -2.04 4.60 7.41
C LYS A 38 -1.82 4.64 8.92
N LYS A 39 -0.93 5.51 9.42
CA LYS A 39 -0.56 5.60 10.85
C LYS A 39 -1.75 5.79 11.81
N ARG A 40 -2.82 6.45 11.36
CA ARG A 40 -4.03 6.73 12.15
C ARG A 40 -5.24 5.85 11.79
N ALA A 41 -5.11 4.95 10.81
CA ALA A 41 -6.22 4.08 10.43
C ALA A 41 -6.18 2.82 11.29
N LEU A 42 -7.35 2.41 11.81
CA LEU A 42 -7.56 1.15 12.53
C LEU A 42 -7.41 -0.10 11.63
N GLY A 43 -6.98 0.05 10.39
CA GLY A 43 -6.87 -1.06 9.44
C GLY A 43 -6.02 -0.72 8.24
N ARG A 44 -5.84 -1.72 7.38
CA ARG A 44 -5.17 -1.59 6.08
C ARG A 44 -6.24 -1.49 5.02
N LYS A 45 -6.09 -0.54 4.11
CA LYS A 45 -7.07 -0.30 3.05
C LYS A 45 -6.40 -0.21 1.70
N CYS A 46 -7.10 -0.65 0.67
CA CYS A 46 -6.66 -0.49 -0.70
C CYS A 46 -6.51 1.00 -1.01
N ALA A 47 -5.34 1.36 -1.51
CA ALA A 47 -4.99 2.74 -1.80
C ALA A 47 -4.47 2.86 -3.23
N PRO A 48 -4.64 4.03 -3.86
CA PRO A 48 -4.10 4.25 -5.18
C PRO A 48 -2.56 4.28 -5.11
N LYS A 49 -1.92 3.81 -6.18
CA LYS A 49 -0.47 3.97 -6.36
C LYS A 49 -0.09 5.45 -6.36
N SER A 50 1.15 5.73 -5.97
CA SER A 50 1.64 7.10 -5.92
C SER A 50 1.90 7.66 -7.32
N LEU A 51 1.40 8.88 -7.54
CA LEU A 51 1.57 9.62 -8.80
C LEU A 51 2.96 10.26 -8.90
N LYS A 52 3.33 10.70 -10.10
CA LYS A 52 4.57 11.47 -10.38
C LYS A 52 4.75 12.62 -9.38
N LYS A 53 5.98 12.80 -8.88
CA LYS A 53 6.37 13.81 -7.86
C LYS A 53 5.68 13.68 -6.49
N ARG A 54 4.82 12.68 -6.26
CA ARG A 54 4.22 12.36 -4.95
C ARG A 54 5.13 11.42 -4.17
N ARG A 55 4.91 11.39 -2.85
CA ARG A 55 5.66 10.52 -1.94
C ARG A 55 5.37 9.06 -2.24
N CYS A 56 6.41 8.24 -2.24
CA CYS A 56 6.32 6.81 -2.44
C CYS A 56 7.16 6.10 -1.37
N THR A 57 7.06 4.78 -1.35
CA THR A 57 7.96 3.90 -0.59
C THR A 57 8.28 2.70 -1.46
N SER A 58 9.54 2.29 -1.49
CA SER A 58 9.99 1.00 -2.05
C SER A 58 9.97 -0.11 -0.99
N LEU A 59 9.84 0.27 0.28
CA LEU A 59 9.81 -0.67 1.38
C LEU A 59 8.40 -1.25 1.54
N GLN A 60 8.22 -2.47 1.04
CA GLN A 60 7.13 -3.34 1.44
C GLN A 60 7.50 -4.08 2.73
N VAL A 61 6.55 -4.17 3.66
CA VAL A 61 6.66 -5.11 4.79
C VAL A 61 6.38 -6.52 4.27
N LYS A 62 7.07 -7.53 4.82
CA LYS A 62 6.89 -8.96 4.50
C LYS A 62 5.40 -9.32 4.40
N GLY A 63 5.00 -9.86 3.25
CA GLY A 63 3.58 -10.12 2.93
C GLY A 63 2.89 -9.03 2.10
N GLY A 64 3.65 -8.18 1.41
CA GLY A 64 3.12 -7.28 0.38
C GLY A 64 2.29 -6.12 0.95
N ILE A 65 2.67 -5.55 2.10
CA ILE A 65 1.92 -4.46 2.73
C ILE A 65 2.75 -3.18 2.72
N TYR A 66 2.11 -2.07 2.36
CA TYR A 66 2.74 -0.75 2.34
C TYR A 66 2.47 0.02 3.62
N HIS A 67 3.48 0.76 4.10
CA HIS A 67 3.37 1.62 5.27
C HIS A 67 3.48 3.09 4.86
N ARG A 68 2.49 3.91 5.25
CA ARG A 68 2.38 5.36 4.97
C ARG A 68 2.18 5.76 3.50
N PHE A 69 2.92 5.19 2.55
CA PHE A 69 2.80 5.49 1.12
C PHE A 69 2.78 4.20 0.28
N CYS A 70 2.17 4.24 -0.89
CA CYS A 70 2.23 3.16 -1.88
C CYS A 70 3.47 3.28 -2.78
N ALA A 71 3.78 2.22 -3.53
CA ALA A 71 4.70 2.28 -4.67
C ALA A 71 4.17 3.22 -5.76
N CYS A 72 5.06 3.62 -6.67
CA CYS A 72 4.69 4.48 -7.78
C CYS A 72 3.84 3.76 -8.81
N GLN A 73 3.00 4.51 -9.53
CA GLN A 73 2.21 3.96 -10.64
C GLN A 73 3.12 3.38 -11.73
N SER A 74 4.24 4.04 -12.01
CA SER A 74 5.24 3.62 -13.00
C SER A 74 6.03 2.35 -12.62
N GLY A 75 6.01 1.94 -11.34
CA GLY A 75 6.82 0.82 -10.83
C GLY A 75 7.62 1.20 -9.58
N ASP A 76 8.19 0.20 -8.90
CA ASP A 76 8.94 0.42 -7.67
C ASP A 76 10.27 1.15 -7.93
N ASP A 77 10.91 0.85 -9.06
CA ASP A 77 12.17 1.45 -9.52
C ASP A 77 12.09 2.98 -9.70
N PHE A 78 10.88 3.51 -9.89
CA PHE A 78 10.65 4.94 -10.04
C PHE A 78 10.58 5.67 -8.68
N CYS A 79 10.61 4.95 -7.56
CA CYS A 79 10.60 5.55 -6.23
C CYS A 79 12.01 5.96 -5.77
N VAL A 80 12.43 7.16 -6.16
CA VAL A 80 13.80 7.64 -5.91
C VAL A 80 13.88 8.68 -4.79
N PHE A 81 15.02 8.75 -4.10
CA PHE A 81 15.27 9.78 -3.09
C PHE A 81 15.50 11.15 -3.74
N SER A 82 14.62 12.11 -3.47
CA SER A 82 14.78 13.48 -3.96
C SER A 82 15.50 14.34 -2.93
N ASN A 83 16.72 14.77 -3.25
CA ASN A 83 17.51 15.69 -2.42
C ASN A 83 16.82 17.03 -2.19
N LYS A 84 16.14 17.59 -3.20
CA LYS A 84 15.37 18.84 -3.09
C LYS A 84 14.27 18.76 -2.02
N LYS A 85 13.64 17.59 -1.87
CA LYS A 85 12.50 17.38 -0.97
C LYS A 85 12.86 16.60 0.30
N LYS A 86 14.13 16.15 0.43
CA LYS A 86 14.64 15.24 1.48
C LYS A 86 13.73 14.03 1.74
N ARG A 87 13.17 13.43 0.68
CA ARG A 87 12.22 12.30 0.76
C ARG A 87 12.13 11.50 -0.53
N PHE A 88 11.67 10.26 -0.44
CA PHE A 88 11.35 9.41 -1.59
C PHE A 88 10.12 9.93 -2.35
N VAL A 89 10.24 10.04 -3.67
CA VAL A 89 9.17 10.48 -4.57
C VAL A 89 9.22 9.71 -5.88
N CYS A 90 8.08 9.61 -6.55
CA CYS A 90 8.03 9.04 -7.89
C CYS A 90 8.73 9.97 -8.89
N SER A 91 9.84 9.51 -9.45
CA SER A 91 10.42 10.03 -10.68
C SER A 91 9.47 9.75 -11.84
N VAL A 92 9.49 10.58 -12.90
CA VAL A 92 8.67 10.28 -14.08
C VAL A 92 9.29 9.17 -14.89
#